data_AF-A0AA38ZLQ0-F1
#
_entry.id   AF-A0AA38ZLQ0-F1
#
_cell.length_a   1.000
_cell.length_b   1.000
_cell.length_c   1.000
_cell.angle_alpha   90.00
_cell.angle_beta   90.00
_cell.angle_gamma   90.00
#
_symmetry.space_group_name_H-M   'P 1'
#
loop_
_entity.id
_entity.type
_entity.pdbx_description
1 polymer ?
#
loop_
_entity_poly.entity_id
_entity_poly.type
_entity_poly.pdbx_seq_one_letter_code
_entity_poly.pdbx_strand_id
1 'polypeptide(L)'
;MGRKKIEIRKIEKKSSLKVTFSKRRTGLFKKADDLCVLCGAEAAVIVFSPGGRAFVFGHPTADAVIDRFLGRDTDTSSRAVAILGGCGRAEVKEAGGFWWDAPIENMGLNELEQFKGSLEKLREKVADRVEEMTLMMVMESESSAWKE
;
A
#
# COMPACT_ATOMS: atom_id res chain seq x y z
N MET A 1 -20.30 10.45 25.16
CA MET A 1 -19.70 9.18 25.63
C MET A 1 -18.19 9.25 25.43
N GLY A 2 -17.38 9.18 26.49
CA GLY A 2 -15.91 9.31 26.43
C GLY A 2 -15.17 8.01 26.07
N ARG A 3 -13.83 8.03 26.15
CA ARG A 3 -12.97 6.86 25.92
C ARG A 3 -13.17 5.83 27.03
N LYS A 4 -13.53 4.59 26.68
CA LYS A 4 -13.63 3.47 27.63
C LYS A 4 -12.44 2.52 27.45
N LYS A 5 -11.97 1.92 28.55
CA LYS A 5 -10.98 0.85 28.51
C LYS A 5 -11.58 -0.38 27.83
N ILE A 6 -10.79 -1.05 27.00
CA ILE A 6 -11.15 -2.30 26.33
C ILE A 6 -10.01 -3.30 26.53
N GLU A 7 -10.34 -4.59 26.54
CA GLU A 7 -9.36 -5.68 26.64
C GLU A 7 -8.53 -5.80 25.35
N ILE A 8 -7.26 -6.23 25.48
CA ILE A 8 -6.37 -6.50 24.35
C ILE A 8 -6.64 -7.91 23.82
N ARG A 9 -7.78 -8.04 23.13
CA ARG A 9 -8.21 -9.26 22.42
C ARG A 9 -8.89 -8.88 21.10
N LYS A 10 -9.18 -9.86 20.25
CA LYS A 10 -9.89 -9.64 18.99
C LYS A 10 -11.28 -9.03 19.27
N ILE A 11 -11.60 -7.93 18.58
CA ILE A 11 -12.92 -7.29 18.70
C ILE A 11 -13.91 -8.05 17.83
N GLU A 12 -14.92 -8.65 18.44
CA GLU A 12 -15.91 -9.47 17.70
C GLU A 12 -16.88 -8.62 16.88
N LYS A 13 -17.30 -7.48 17.43
CA LYS A 13 -18.24 -6.58 16.76
C LYS A 13 -17.59 -5.90 15.55
N LYS A 14 -18.02 -6.28 14.33
CA LYS A 14 -17.45 -5.81 13.06
C LYS A 14 -17.39 -4.27 12.92
N SER A 15 -18.42 -3.55 13.34
CA SER A 15 -18.43 -2.07 13.24
C SER A 15 -17.40 -1.42 14.18
N SER A 16 -17.33 -1.89 15.43
CA SER A 16 -16.31 -1.46 16.39
C SER A 16 -14.91 -1.82 15.91
N LEU A 17 -14.73 -3.03 15.36
CA LEU A 17 -13.45 -3.49 14.83
C LEU A 17 -12.96 -2.61 13.66
N LYS A 18 -13.83 -2.28 12.69
CA LYS A 18 -13.49 -1.39 11.56
C LYS A 18 -13.08 0.00 12.07
N VAL A 19 -13.85 0.59 12.98
CA VAL A 19 -13.56 1.92 13.54
C VAL A 19 -12.25 1.91 14.35
N THR A 20 -12.05 0.89 15.20
CA THR A 20 -10.84 0.75 15.99
C THR A 20 -9.61 0.53 15.12
N PHE A 21 -9.71 -0.28 14.07
CA PHE A 21 -8.65 -0.46 13.08
C PHE A 21 -8.22 0.89 12.49
N SER A 22 -9.17 1.65 11.93
CA SER A 22 -8.85 2.94 11.30
C SER A 22 -8.18 3.89 12.29
N LYS A 23 -8.73 4.03 13.50
CA LYS A 23 -8.17 4.95 14.52
C LYS A 23 -6.79 4.50 15.01
N ARG A 24 -6.60 3.21 15.29
CA ARG A 24 -5.31 2.68 15.79
C ARG A 24 -4.24 2.71 14.72
N ARG A 25 -4.57 2.35 13.47
CA ARG A 25 -3.65 2.45 12.34
C ARG A 25 -3.15 3.88 12.17
N THR A 26 -4.05 4.87 12.14
CA THR A 26 -3.65 6.28 12.05
C THR A 26 -2.79 6.72 13.22
N GLY A 27 -3.13 6.34 14.45
CA GLY A 27 -2.32 6.66 15.62
C GLY A 27 -0.94 5.99 15.61
N LEU A 28 -0.87 4.75 15.13
CA LEU A 28 0.37 4.00 14.97
C LEU A 28 1.29 4.66 13.95
N PHE A 29 0.77 5.04 12.78
CA PHE A 29 1.55 5.71 11.74
C PHE A 29 2.09 7.06 12.23
N LYS A 30 1.27 7.85 12.92
CA LYS A 30 1.75 9.10 13.54
C LYS A 30 2.86 8.88 14.55
N LYS A 31 2.77 7.82 15.36
CA LYS A 31 3.82 7.51 16.34
C LYS A 31 5.10 6.99 15.69
N ALA A 32 4.99 6.23 14.60
CA ALA A 32 6.13 5.80 13.81
C ALA A 32 6.81 7.01 13.15
N ASP A 33 6.02 7.93 12.58
CA ASP A 33 6.51 9.19 12.00
C ASP A 33 7.22 10.07 13.04
N ASP A 34 6.57 10.32 14.19
CA ASP A 34 7.17 11.04 15.32
C ASP A 34 8.53 10.42 15.71
N LEU A 35 8.61 9.09 15.78
CA LEU A 35 9.84 8.38 16.15
C LEU A 35 10.94 8.56 15.09
N CYS A 36 10.58 8.47 13.80
CA CYS A 36 11.53 8.67 12.71
C CYS A 36 12.09 10.09 12.73
N VAL A 37 11.23 11.09 12.90
CA VAL A 37 11.63 12.50 12.97
C VAL A 37 12.47 12.82 14.20
N LEU A 38 12.09 12.31 15.38
CA LEU A 38 12.77 12.63 16.64
C LEU A 38 14.12 11.94 16.79
N CYS A 39 14.22 10.70 16.33
CA CYS A 39 15.41 9.87 16.55
C CYS A 39 16.25 9.68 15.28
N GLY A 40 15.81 10.18 14.12
CA GLY A 40 16.42 9.84 12.83
C GLY A 40 16.32 8.35 12.52
N ALA A 41 15.32 7.67 13.09
CA ALA A 41 15.13 6.23 12.91
C ALA A 41 14.54 5.93 11.54
N GLU A 42 15.00 4.84 10.93
CA GLU A 42 14.41 4.31 9.71
C GLU A 42 13.47 3.15 10.07
N ALA A 43 12.22 3.24 9.65
CA ALA A 43 11.21 2.26 10.02
C ALA A 43 10.17 2.09 8.92
N ALA A 44 9.65 0.87 8.79
CA ALA A 44 8.51 0.55 7.95
C ALA A 44 7.46 -0.20 8.76
N VAL A 45 6.18 0.13 8.55
CA VAL A 45 5.04 -0.49 9.21
C VAL A 45 4.01 -0.88 8.16
N ILE A 46 3.72 -2.18 8.07
CA ILE A 46 2.73 -2.75 7.15
C ILE A 46 1.57 -3.31 7.96
N VAL A 47 0.34 -2.89 7.64
CA VAL A 47 -0.86 -3.32 8.36
C VAL A 47 -1.95 -3.72 7.37
N PHE A 48 -2.51 -4.92 7.54
CA PHE A 48 -3.64 -5.40 6.75
C PHE A 48 -4.95 -5.12 7.46
N SER A 49 -5.89 -4.53 6.73
CA SER A 49 -7.25 -4.37 7.19
C SER A 49 -7.99 -5.71 7.20
N PRO A 50 -9.07 -5.83 8.00
CA PRO A 50 -9.92 -7.01 8.00
C PRO A 50 -10.57 -7.33 6.64
N GLY A 51 -10.56 -6.37 5.71
CA GLY A 51 -11.02 -6.55 4.33
C GLY A 51 -9.89 -6.82 3.33
N GLY A 52 -8.70 -7.22 3.79
CA GLY A 52 -7.56 -7.60 2.93
C GLY A 52 -6.75 -6.43 2.35
N ARG A 53 -7.17 -5.17 2.54
CA ARG A 53 -6.41 -4.01 2.06
C ARG A 53 -5.17 -3.75 2.91
N ALA A 54 -4.02 -3.59 2.27
CA ALA A 54 -2.76 -3.22 2.91
C ALA A 54 -2.67 -1.69 3.12
N PHE A 55 -2.02 -1.30 4.21
CA PHE A 55 -1.66 0.08 4.51
C PHE A 55 -0.21 0.10 4.97
N VAL A 56 0.57 1.03 4.42
CA VAL A 56 2.02 1.05 4.61
C VAL A 56 2.44 2.45 5.07
N PHE A 57 3.35 2.48 6.04
CA PHE A 57 4.14 3.64 6.41
C PHE A 57 5.62 3.26 6.26
N GLY A 58 6.45 4.19 5.81
CA GLY A 58 7.88 3.98 5.70
C GLY A 58 8.66 5.29 5.71
N HIS A 59 9.81 5.29 6.38
CA HIS A 59 10.77 6.37 6.36
C HIS A 59 12.19 5.80 6.21
N PRO A 60 12.98 6.21 5.19
CA PRO A 60 12.67 7.22 4.16
C PRO A 60 11.60 6.77 3.15
N THR A 61 11.58 5.49 2.77
CA THR A 61 10.49 4.82 2.05
C THR A 61 10.35 3.40 2.59
N ALA A 62 9.17 2.80 2.44
CA ALA A 62 8.95 1.43 2.94
C ALA A 62 9.85 0.42 2.22
N ASP A 63 9.96 0.52 0.90
CA ASP A 63 10.78 -0.37 0.08
C ASP A 63 12.26 -0.28 0.46
N ALA A 64 12.80 0.94 0.67
CA ALA A 64 14.20 1.10 1.08
C ALA A 64 14.51 0.44 2.43
N VAL A 65 13.55 0.41 3.36
CA VAL A 65 13.70 -0.28 4.65
C VAL A 65 13.57 -1.79 4.44
N ILE A 66 12.64 -2.24 3.61
CA ILE A 66 12.42 -3.66 3.30
C ILE A 66 13.63 -4.26 2.57
N ASP A 67 14.17 -3.59 1.57
CA ASP A 67 15.31 -4.07 0.79
C ASP A 67 16.56 -4.22 1.66
N ARG A 68 16.81 -3.24 2.55
CA ARG A 68 17.87 -3.32 3.56
C ARG A 68 17.63 -4.43 4.56
N PHE A 69 16.37 -4.64 4.99
CA PHE A 69 16.02 -5.74 5.89
C PHE A 69 16.21 -7.12 5.23
N LEU A 70 15.88 -7.25 3.96
CA LEU A 70 16.02 -8.48 3.18
C LEU A 70 17.46 -8.74 2.71
N GLY A 71 18.40 -7.82 2.96
CA GLY A 71 19.77 -7.93 2.49
C GLY A 71 19.89 -7.88 0.96
N ARG A 72 18.95 -7.20 0.27
CA ARG A 72 19.05 -6.89 -1.16
C ARG A 72 19.97 -5.68 -1.39
N ASP A 73 21.10 -5.67 -0.69
CA ASP A 73 22.15 -4.70 -0.98
C ASP A 73 22.63 -4.98 -2.41
N THR A 74 22.20 -4.13 -3.34
CA THR A 74 23.01 -3.89 -4.53
C THR A 74 24.38 -3.49 -4.02
N ASP A 75 25.43 -4.14 -4.51
CA ASP A 75 26.82 -3.74 -4.33
C ASP A 75 27.01 -2.28 -4.77
N THR A 76 26.69 -1.34 -3.88
CA THR A 76 26.98 0.07 -4.06
C THR A 76 28.02 0.42 -3.01
N SER A 77 29.23 -0.06 -3.31
CA SER A 77 30.47 0.50 -2.80
C SER A 77 30.48 2.01 -3.07
N SER A 78 29.86 2.82 -2.20
CA SER A 78 30.00 4.28 -2.11
C SER A 78 29.25 4.78 -0.87
N ARG A 79 29.87 4.61 0.30
CA ARG A 79 29.70 5.57 1.39
C ARG A 79 30.27 6.91 0.93
N ALA A 80 29.54 7.74 0.18
CA ALA A 80 29.86 9.16 0.03
C ALA A 80 28.74 9.97 -0.66
N VAL A 81 28.44 11.13 -0.05
CA VAL A 81 27.76 12.32 -0.60
C VAL A 81 26.22 12.19 -0.69
N ALA A 82 25.38 12.86 0.10
CA ALA A 82 25.39 14.30 0.40
C ALA A 82 24.77 14.61 1.79
N ILE A 83 25.62 15.09 2.70
CA ILE A 83 25.24 16.14 3.65
C ILE A 83 25.48 17.45 2.89
N LEU A 84 24.53 18.39 2.99
CA LEU A 84 24.46 19.74 2.41
C LEU A 84 23.63 19.87 1.12
N GLY A 85 22.47 20.53 1.23
CA GLY A 85 21.89 21.25 0.10
C GLY A 85 20.37 21.36 0.15
N GLY A 86 19.86 22.50 0.63
CA GLY A 86 18.58 23.03 0.17
C GLY A 86 17.38 22.82 1.08
N CYS A 87 17.16 23.80 1.95
CA CYS A 87 15.81 24.28 2.26
C CYS A 87 15.14 24.68 0.92
N GLY A 88 14.43 23.75 0.31
CA GLY A 88 13.66 23.93 -0.92
C GLY A 88 12.22 23.62 -0.63
N ARG A 89 11.50 24.63 -0.13
CA ARG A 89 10.05 24.62 0.02
C ARG A 89 9.41 24.53 -1.36
N ALA A 90 9.18 23.31 -1.83
CA ALA A 90 8.20 23.02 -2.85
C ALA A 90 7.03 22.32 -2.14
N GLU A 91 5.98 23.08 -1.84
CA GLU A 91 4.70 22.53 -1.44
C GLU A 91 4.13 21.73 -2.61
N VAL A 92 4.52 20.46 -2.72
CA VAL A 92 3.64 19.46 -3.30
C VAL A 92 2.82 18.92 -2.13
N LYS A 93 1.53 19.30 -2.11
CA LYS A 93 0.52 18.63 -1.31
C LYS A 93 0.38 17.20 -1.84
N GLU A 94 1.32 16.35 -1.51
CA GLU A 94 1.23 14.91 -1.72
C GLU A 94 0.20 14.38 -0.72
N ALA A 95 -1.05 14.33 -1.20
CA ALA A 95 -2.08 13.52 -0.58
C ALA A 95 -1.55 12.09 -0.54
N GLY A 96 -1.11 11.65 0.65
CA GLY A 96 -0.56 10.31 0.92
C GLY A 96 -1.58 9.20 0.70
N GLY A 97 -1.93 8.98 -0.57
CA GLY A 97 -2.77 7.93 -1.09
C GLY A 97 -2.05 7.25 -2.25
N PHE A 98 -2.23 5.93 -2.36
CA PHE A 98 -1.81 5.19 -3.55
C PHE A 98 -2.49 5.83 -4.78
N TRP A 99 -1.82 5.95 -5.92
CA TRP A 99 -2.18 6.80 -7.07
C TRP A 99 -3.67 6.85 -7.53
N TRP A 100 -4.51 5.85 -7.24
CA TRP A 100 -5.96 5.89 -7.53
C TRP A 100 -6.83 6.53 -6.43
N ASP A 101 -6.30 6.81 -5.24
CA ASP A 101 -6.96 7.50 -4.11
C ASP A 101 -6.71 9.02 -4.13
N ALA A 102 -6.00 9.54 -5.13
CA ALA A 102 -5.83 10.97 -5.32
C ALA A 102 -7.21 11.62 -5.62
N PRO A 103 -7.53 12.78 -5.02
CA PRO A 103 -8.77 13.49 -5.34
C PRO A 103 -8.80 13.84 -6.84
N ILE A 104 -9.71 13.21 -7.58
CA ILE A 104 -9.84 13.37 -9.04
C ILE A 104 -10.42 14.75 -9.40
N GLU A 105 -10.95 15.45 -8.40
CA GLU A 105 -11.68 16.72 -8.54
C GLU A 105 -10.82 17.87 -9.11
N ASN A 106 -9.49 17.74 -9.17
CA ASN A 106 -8.56 18.76 -9.68
C ASN A 106 -7.72 18.35 -10.93
N MET A 107 -8.01 17.22 -11.60
CA MET A 107 -7.28 16.81 -12.82
C MET A 107 -7.86 17.46 -14.09
N GLY A 108 -6.98 17.83 -15.03
CA GLY A 108 -7.40 18.34 -16.34
C GLY A 108 -8.08 17.26 -17.20
N LEU A 109 -8.93 17.65 -18.16
CA LEU A 109 -9.67 16.71 -19.02
C LEU A 109 -8.76 15.67 -19.72
N ASN A 110 -7.58 16.10 -20.17
CA ASN A 110 -6.60 15.23 -20.83
C ASN A 110 -5.98 14.19 -19.88
N GLU A 111 -5.74 14.55 -18.62
CA GLU A 111 -5.21 13.64 -17.60
C GLU A 111 -6.28 12.62 -17.18
N LEU A 112 -7.53 13.06 -17.10
CA LEU A 112 -8.67 12.20 -16.80
C LEU A 112 -8.90 11.15 -17.90
N GLU A 113 -8.72 11.52 -19.17
CA GLU A 113 -8.81 10.60 -20.30
C GLU A 113 -7.68 9.56 -20.29
N GLN A 114 -6.46 9.97 -19.94
CA GLN A 114 -5.33 9.04 -19.77
C GLN A 114 -5.55 8.09 -18.58
N PHE A 115 -6.13 8.57 -17.48
CA PHE A 115 -6.45 7.76 -16.33
C PHE A 115 -7.55 6.73 -16.66
N LYS A 116 -8.61 7.16 -17.36
CA LYS A 116 -9.65 6.27 -17.88
C LYS A 116 -9.07 5.20 -18.80
N GLY A 117 -8.23 5.59 -19.78
CA GLY A 117 -7.60 4.63 -20.70
C GLY A 117 -6.69 3.64 -19.99
N SER A 118 -6.02 4.05 -18.92
CA SER A 118 -5.20 3.16 -18.08
C SER A 118 -6.05 2.15 -17.30
N LEU A 119 -7.21 2.56 -16.78
CA LEU A 119 -8.18 1.67 -16.13
C LEU A 119 -8.83 0.70 -17.09
N GLU A 120 -9.14 1.12 -18.31
CA GLU A 120 -9.69 0.24 -19.36
C GLU A 120 -8.68 -0.83 -19.77
N LYS A 121 -7.40 -0.47 -19.98
CA LYS A 121 -6.32 -1.44 -20.21
C LYS A 121 -6.13 -2.42 -19.06
N LEU A 122 -6.23 -1.94 -17.82
CA LEU A 122 -6.13 -2.82 -16.65
C LEU A 122 -7.31 -3.79 -16.59
N ARG A 123 -8.52 -3.31 -16.86
CA ARG A 123 -9.74 -4.12 -16.92
C ARG A 123 -9.61 -5.22 -17.98
N GLU A 124 -9.09 -4.90 -19.16
CA GLU A 124 -8.87 -5.86 -20.24
C GLU A 124 -7.87 -6.95 -19.81
N LYS A 125 -6.71 -6.56 -19.27
CA LYS A 125 -5.71 -7.53 -18.77
C LYS A 125 -6.23 -8.45 -17.66
N VAL A 126 -7.11 -7.95 -16.80
CA VAL A 126 -7.74 -8.75 -15.75
C VAL A 126 -8.73 -9.73 -16.36
N ALA A 127 -9.51 -9.31 -17.36
CA ALA A 127 -10.43 -10.19 -18.07
C ALA A 127 -9.69 -11.33 -18.78
N ASP A 128 -8.61 -11.02 -19.50
CA ASP A 128 -7.79 -12.02 -20.20
C ASP A 128 -7.24 -13.09 -19.25
N ARG A 129 -6.76 -12.69 -18.07
CA ARG A 129 -6.25 -13.63 -17.06
C ARG A 129 -7.34 -14.50 -16.45
N VAL A 130 -8.55 -13.97 -16.30
CA VAL A 130 -9.70 -14.74 -15.81
C VAL A 130 -10.14 -15.76 -16.86
N GLU A 131 -10.15 -15.39 -18.14
CA GLU A 131 -10.47 -16.30 -19.24
C GLU A 131 -9.39 -17.38 -19.40
N GLU A 132 -8.11 -17.02 -19.32
CA GLU A 132 -6.99 -17.98 -19.34
C GLU A 132 -7.12 -19.01 -18.22
N MET A 133 -7.45 -18.56 -17.01
CA MET A 133 -7.65 -19.43 -15.84
C MET A 133 -8.89 -20.32 -16.00
N THR A 134 -9.96 -19.79 -16.60
CA THR A 134 -11.19 -20.53 -16.86
C THR A 134 -10.95 -21.60 -17.94
N LEU A 135 -10.22 -21.27 -19.00
CA LEU A 135 -9.87 -22.22 -20.07
C LEU A 135 -8.98 -23.36 -19.54
N MET A 136 -8.00 -23.04 -18.68
CA MET A 136 -7.16 -24.04 -18.02
C MET A 136 -8.00 -25.01 -17.18
N MET A 137 -8.98 -24.52 -16.42
CA MET A 137 -9.90 -25.37 -15.65
C MET A 137 -10.77 -26.27 -16.54
N VAL A 138 -11.24 -25.78 -17.70
CA VAL A 138 -12.08 -26.57 -18.61
C VAL A 138 -11.28 -27.69 -19.28
N MET A 139 -10.05 -27.40 -19.75
CA MET A 139 -9.18 -28.40 -20.37
C MET A 139 -8.79 -29.54 -19.41
N GLU A 140 -8.63 -29.24 -18.12
CA GLU A 140 -8.32 -30.25 -17.09
C GLU A 140 -9.52 -31.17 -16.78
N SER A 141 -10.75 -30.65 -16.92
CA SER A 141 -11.98 -31.44 -16.77
C SER A 141 -12.23 -32.40 -17.93
N GLU A 142 -11.93 -31.98 -19.17
CA GLU A 142 -12.09 -32.82 -20.36
C GLU A 142 -11.04 -33.92 -20.42
N SER A 143 -9.77 -33.64 -20.08
CA SER A 143 -8.72 -34.67 -20.04
C SER A 143 -8.95 -35.74 -18.97
N SER A 144 -9.77 -35.45 -17.96
CA SER A 144 -10.16 -36.39 -16.91
C SER A 144 -11.29 -37.34 -17.36
N ALA A 145 -12.11 -36.92 -18.32
CA ALA A 145 -13.24 -37.71 -18.85
C ALA A 145 -12.84 -38.79 -19.87
N TRP A 146 -11.64 -38.72 -20.46
CA TRP A 146 -11.13 -39.73 -21.41
C TRP A 146 -10.29 -40.84 -20.75
N LYS A 147 -10.24 -40.89 -19.41
CA LYS A 147 -9.49 -41.90 -18.63
C LYS A 147 -10.36 -42.97 -17.96
N GLU A 148 -11.67 -43.00 -18.23
CA GLU A 148 -12.58 -44.09 -17.81
C GLU A 148 -12.82 -45.11 -18.93
#